data_AF-A0A4R1WPH6-F1
#
_entry.id   AF-A0A4R1WPH6-F1
#
_cell.length_a   1.000
_cell.length_b   1.000
_cell.length_c   1.000
_cell.angle_alpha   90.00
_cell.angle_beta   90.00
_cell.angle_gamma   90.00
#
_symmetry.space_group_name_H-M   'P 1'
#
loop_
_entity.id
_entity.type
_entity.pdbx_description
1 polymer ?
#
loop_
_entity_poly.entity_id
_entity_poly.type
_entity_poly.pdbx_seq_one_letter_code
_entity_poly.pdbx_strand_id
1 'polypeptide(L)' 'MRYELGMAIFFDVFSKSVIVSFRGNEYTLPGPYPNQRTGFRAAEQFCRDKGWIDPQAE' A
#
# COMPACT_ATOMS: atom_id res chain seq x y z
N MET A 1 9.39 -6.20 1.32
CA MET A 1 9.65 -5.01 0.50
C MET A 1 10.29 -3.96 1.38
N ARG A 2 11.42 -3.37 0.98
CA ARG A 2 11.83 -2.10 1.56
C ARG A 2 10.98 -1.03 0.90
N TYR A 3 10.23 -0.30 1.72
CA TYR A 3 9.42 0.82 1.28
C TYR A 3 10.36 2.00 1.03
N GLU A 4 10.16 2.75 -0.06
CA GLU A 4 10.91 3.99 -0.31
C GLU A 4 10.72 4.98 0.85
N LEU A 5 11.69 5.89 1.04
CA LEU A 5 11.63 6.91 2.07
C LEU A 5 10.40 7.80 1.87
N GLY A 6 9.43 7.74 2.78
CA GLY A 6 8.16 8.46 2.67
C GLY A 6 7.00 7.65 2.10
N MET A 7 7.14 6.33 1.99
CA MET A 7 6.05 5.42 1.68
C MET A 7 5.45 4.83 2.97
N ALA A 8 4.12 4.95 3.12
CA ALA A 8 3.38 4.36 4.24
C ALA A 8 2.10 3.69 3.73
N ILE A 9 1.79 2.52 4.30
CA ILE A 9 0.55 1.79 4.00
C ILE A 9 -0.24 1.65 5.29
N PHE A 10 -1.47 2.12 5.29
CA PHE A 10 -2.41 2.06 6.40
C PHE A 10 -3.58 1.15 6.04
N PHE A 11 -3.95 0.26 6.95
CA PHE A 11 -5.16 -0.54 6.81
C PHE A 11 -6.24 0.00 7.73
N ASP A 12 -7.35 0.42 7.16
CA ASP A 12 -8.52 0.85 7.92
C ASP A 12 -9.40 -0.35 8.26
N VAL A 13 -9.46 -0.70 9.55
CA VAL A 13 -10.18 -1.88 10.04
C VAL A 13 -11.70 -1.73 10.00
N PHE A 14 -12.21 -0.49 10.01
CA PHE A 14 -13.63 -0.17 10.04
C PHE A 14 -14.25 -0.26 8.64
N SER A 15 -13.66 0.44 7.68
CA SER A 15 -14.05 0.47 6.26
C SER A 15 -13.47 -0.69 5.46
N LYS A 16 -12.53 -1.45 6.07
CA LYS A 16 -11.80 -2.54 5.40
C LYS A 16 -11.06 -2.06 4.16
N SER A 17 -10.58 -0.83 4.16
CA SER A 17 -9.89 -0.17 3.04
C SER A 17 -8.40 -0.04 3.33
N VAL A 18 -7.60 0.25 2.31
CA VAL A 18 -6.16 0.46 2.46
C VAL A 18 -5.80 1.83 1.92
N ILE A 19 -4.98 2.57 2.64
CA ILE A 19 -4.49 3.89 2.23
C ILE A 19 -2.99 3.77 2.01
N VAL A 20 -2.53 4.15 0.84
CA VAL A 20 -1.11 4.18 0.47
C VAL A 20 -0.70 5.64 0.35
N SER A 21 0.19 6.08 1.22
CA SER A 21 0.84 7.38 1.11
C SER A 21 2.20 7.20 0.43
N PHE A 22 2.45 7.94 -0.65
CA PHE A 22 3.69 7.88 -1.42
C PHE A 22 4.06 9.26 -1.96
N ARG A 23 5.27 9.77 -1.63
CA ARG A 23 5.80 11.07 -2.08
C ARG A 23 4.81 12.24 -1.91
N GLY A 24 4.06 12.26 -0.80
CA GLY A 24 3.06 13.29 -0.50
C GLY A 24 1.71 13.11 -1.21
N ASN A 25 1.50 12.02 -1.95
CA ASN A 25 0.20 11.65 -2.52
C ASN A 25 -0.43 10.52 -1.72
N GLU A 26 -1.73 10.61 -1.49
CA GLU A 26 -2.50 9.57 -0.79
C GLU A 26 -3.43 8.86 -1.77
N TYR A 27 -3.32 7.53 -1.82
CA TYR A 27 -4.13 6.67 -2.67
C TYR A 27 -4.97 5.78 -1.78
N THR A 28 -6.28 5.95 -1.84
CA THR A 28 -7.20 5.08 -1.13
C THR A 28 -7.62 3.94 -2.05
N LEU A 29 -7.35 2.72 -1.61
CA LEU A 29 -7.82 1.48 -2.20
C LEU A 29 -9.13 1.10 -1.46
N PRO A 30 -10.30 1.37 -2.06
CA PRO A 30 -11.57 1.04 -1.44
C PRO A 30 -11.71 -0.47 -1.29
N GLY A 31 -11.99 -0.91 -0.07
CA GLY A 31 -12.32 -2.28 0.25
C GLY A 31 -13.76 -2.65 -0.14
N PRO A 32 -14.18 -3.90 0.16
CA PRO A 32 -13.85 -4.55 1.43
C PRO A 32 -12.73 -5.60 1.33
N TYR A 33 -11.62 -5.36 2.02
CA TYR A 33 -10.60 -6.38 2.25
C TYR A 33 -10.95 -7.23 3.49
N PRO A 34 -10.99 -8.56 3.37
CA PRO A 34 -11.45 -9.43 4.46
C PRO A 34 -10.52 -9.42 5.68
N ASN A 35 -9.23 -9.13 5.47
CA ASN A 35 -8.24 -9.07 6.53
C ASN A 35 -7.08 -8.14 6.12
N GLN A 36 -6.37 -7.66 7.15
CA GLN A 36 -5.23 -6.75 7.00
C GLN A 36 -4.18 -7.29 6.01
N ARG A 37 -3.91 -8.61 6.04
CA ARG A 37 -2.96 -9.27 5.13
C ARG A 37 -3.37 -9.12 3.66
N THR A 38 -4.65 -9.30 3.35
CA THR A 38 -5.18 -9.14 1.98
C THR A 38 -5.10 -7.69 1.54
N GLY A 39 -5.40 -6.75 2.46
CA GLY A 39 -5.23 -5.32 2.21
C GLY A 39 -3.79 -4.93 1.89
N PHE A 40 -2.83 -5.37 2.71
CA PHE A 40 -1.40 -5.12 2.43
C PHE A 40 -0.96 -5.72 1.09
N ARG A 41 -1.37 -6.95 0.77
CA ARG A 41 -1.04 -7.54 -0.54
C ARG A 41 -1.59 -6.72 -1.71
N ALA A 42 -2.82 -6.23 -1.60
CA ALA A 42 -3.43 -5.38 -2.62
C ALA A 42 -2.68 -4.06 -2.78
N ALA A 43 -2.26 -3.44 -1.66
CA ALA A 43 -1.44 -2.23 -1.70
C ALA A 43 -0.04 -2.50 -2.25
N GLU A 44 0.63 -3.58 -1.86
CA GLU A 44 1.92 -3.98 -2.44
C GLU A 44 1.79 -4.18 -3.96
N GLN A 45 0.71 -4.82 -4.41
CA GLN A 45 0.46 -5.03 -5.84
C GLN A 45 0.16 -3.72 -6.57
N PHE A 46 -0.59 -2.80 -5.95
CA PHE A 46 -0.83 -1.45 -6.47
C PHE A 46 0.48 -0.67 -6.62
N CYS A 47 1.38 -0.77 -5.63
CA CYS A 47 2.69 -0.12 -5.70
C CYS A 47 3.56 -0.73 -6.79
N ARG A 48 3.52 -2.07 -6.97
CA ARG A 48 4.23 -2.75 -8.08
C ARG A 48 3.74 -2.31 -9.45
N ASP A 49 2.42 -2.23 -9.64
CA ASP A 49 1.81 -1.81 -10.92
C ASP A 49 2.23 -0.38 -11.30
N LYS A 50 2.37 0.49 -10.29
CA LYS A 50 2.85 1.87 -10.45
C LYS A 50 4.38 1.99 -10.55
N GLY A 51 5.13 0.90 -10.39
CA GLY A 51 6.59 0.92 -10.36
C GLY A 51 7.19 1.55 -9.10
N TRP A 52 6.41 1.70 -8.02
CA TRP A 52 6.86 2.20 -6.72
C TRP A 52 7.51 1.09 -5.89
N ILE A 53 8.46 0.41 -6.52
CA ILE A 53 9.30 -0.59 -5.88
C ILE A 53 10.69 0.01 -5.73
N ASP A 54 11.27 -0.09 -4.54
CA ASP A 54 12.67 0.27 -4.36
C ASP A 54 13.53 -0.76 -5.14
N PRO A 55 14.24 -0.36 -6.21
CA PRO A 55 15.04 -1.27 -7.02
C PRO A 55 16.38 -1.65 -6.38
N GLN A 56 16.65 -1.21 -5.13
CA GLN A 56 17.92 -1.38 -4.43
C GLN A 56 17.84 -2.37 -3.25
N ALA A 57 16.75 -3.13 -3.13
CA ALA A 57 16.67 -4.26 -2.21
C ALA A 57 17.40 -5.49 -2.81
N GLU A 58 18.72 -5.38 -2.94
CA GLU A 58 19.64 -6.52 -3.05
C GLU A 58 19.95 -7.08 -1.64
#